data_AF-A0A967VRJ4-F1
#
_entry.id   AF-A0A967VRJ4-F1
#
_cell.length_a   1.000
_cell.length_b   1.000
_cell.length_c   1.000
_cell.angle_alpha   90.00
_cell.angle_beta   90.00
_cell.angle_gamma   90.00
#
_symmetry.space_group_name_H-M   'P 1'
#
loop_
_entity.id
_entity.type
_entity.pdbx_description
1 polymer ?
#
loop_
_entity_poly.entity_id
_entity_poly.type
_entity_poly.pdbx_seq_one_letter_code
_entity_poly.pdbx_strand_id
1 'polypeptide(L)'
;MRTLEDEWESLIQDGKWLKKREGQLDGKPAALAEAETRKTELLSRIENRAEKLNRSEQAVEERTKLATELEGRRDRLTGLQEELEGIPGGYDAEAHRAAETRLETLRELERKATRLEETASRRGRLEKERGEAAERRERANDRGGSVRSELESLDFDRERYDALRAEHEAARDTLRRAELKLTEARGRLDAAEQAVEAAEKAEAEYAERKESLDQLESERRHNTELDAAFNQLRVELNARVRPELSELASAFLTDITAGRYTALEIDESYNVLVLDEGEEKPVISGGEEDIANLVLRLAISQMIAERAGHPLNALILDEVFGSLDVERRDNVIQLLHGLTGRFEQVILITHIESIREGLDHVVRCSFDERTGASRVEQEEAMGAVAVGV
;
A
#
# COMPACT_ATOMS: atom_id res chain seq x y z
N MET A 1 -32.08 -56.75 -39.12
CA MET A 1 -33.29 -57.00 -38.30
C MET A 1 -33.41 -58.51 -38.05
N ARG A 2 -32.40 -59.14 -37.42
CA ARG A 2 -32.36 -60.60 -37.18
C ARG A 2 -31.44 -61.05 -36.03
N THR A 3 -31.11 -60.17 -35.08
CA THR A 3 -30.17 -60.48 -33.98
C THR A 3 -30.68 -60.15 -32.58
N LEU A 4 -31.90 -59.61 -32.43
CA LEU A 4 -32.47 -59.30 -31.11
C LEU A 4 -33.44 -60.38 -30.59
N GLU A 5 -33.92 -61.28 -31.45
CA GLU A 5 -34.86 -62.35 -31.05
C GLU A 5 -34.12 -63.57 -30.43
N ASP A 6 -32.93 -63.91 -30.95
CA ASP A 6 -32.16 -65.07 -30.47
C ASP A 6 -31.58 -64.88 -29.06
N GLU A 7 -31.24 -63.64 -28.67
CA GLU A 7 -30.72 -63.35 -27.32
C GLU A 7 -31.81 -63.39 -26.24
N TRP A 8 -33.07 -63.13 -26.60
CA TRP A 8 -34.20 -63.14 -25.66
C TRP A 8 -34.64 -64.56 -25.29
N GLU A 9 -34.55 -65.51 -26.23
CA GLU A 9 -34.98 -66.89 -26.02
C GLU A 9 -34.02 -67.70 -25.11
N SER A 10 -32.70 -67.42 -25.19
CA SER A 10 -31.68 -68.01 -24.30
C SER A 10 -31.89 -67.60 -22.83
N LEU A 11 -32.21 -66.33 -22.58
CA LEU A 11 -32.31 -65.78 -21.22
C LEU A 11 -33.54 -66.33 -20.45
N ILE A 12 -34.61 -66.67 -21.17
CA ILE A 12 -35.81 -67.28 -20.57
C ILE A 12 -35.59 -68.76 -20.20
N GLN A 13 -34.80 -69.52 -20.98
CA GLN A 13 -34.47 -70.90 -20.61
C GLN A 13 -33.57 -70.98 -19.37
N ASP A 14 -32.55 -70.13 -19.29
CA ASP A 14 -31.64 -70.09 -18.14
C ASP A 14 -32.37 -69.70 -16.85
N GLY A 15 -33.32 -68.77 -16.92
CA GLY A 15 -34.16 -68.38 -15.79
C GLY A 15 -35.05 -69.52 -15.27
N LYS A 16 -35.56 -70.40 -16.14
CA LYS A 16 -36.35 -71.57 -15.72
C LYS A 16 -35.49 -72.67 -15.10
N TRP A 17 -34.25 -72.86 -15.56
CA TRP A 17 -33.33 -73.86 -14.99
C TRP A 17 -32.86 -73.48 -13.59
N LEU A 18 -32.50 -72.21 -13.37
CA LEU A 18 -32.06 -71.70 -12.06
C LEU A 18 -33.15 -71.82 -10.99
N LYS A 19 -34.40 -71.49 -11.32
CA LYS A 19 -35.52 -71.56 -10.37
C LYS A 19 -35.87 -72.99 -9.93
N LYS A 20 -35.63 -73.99 -10.80
CA LYS A 20 -35.83 -75.41 -10.46
C LYS A 20 -34.68 -75.98 -9.63
N ARG A 21 -33.46 -75.46 -9.80
CA ARG A 21 -32.25 -75.84 -9.04
C ARG A 21 -32.31 -75.32 -7.59
N GLU A 22 -32.88 -74.14 -7.38
CA GLU A 22 -33.04 -73.52 -6.06
C GLU A 22 -33.99 -74.32 -5.16
N GLY A 23 -35.13 -74.79 -5.69
CA GLY A 23 -36.10 -75.58 -4.92
C GLY A 23 -35.64 -76.98 -4.49
N GLN A 24 -34.57 -77.53 -5.07
CA GLN A 24 -34.01 -78.85 -4.67
C GLN A 24 -32.95 -78.74 -3.56
N LEU A 25 -32.46 -77.54 -3.23
CA LEU A 25 -31.39 -77.32 -2.26
C LEU A 25 -31.86 -76.78 -0.90
N ASP A 26 -33.16 -76.53 -0.73
CA ASP A 26 -33.71 -75.89 0.49
C ASP A 26 -33.96 -76.87 1.66
N GLY A 27 -33.89 -78.19 1.43
CA GLY A 27 -34.08 -79.21 2.46
C GLY A 27 -32.76 -79.81 2.97
N LYS A 28 -32.48 -79.70 4.29
CA LYS A 28 -31.32 -80.36 4.92
C LYS A 28 -31.38 -81.90 4.74
N PRO A 29 -30.25 -82.57 4.40
CA PRO A 29 -30.21 -84.03 4.22
C PRO A 29 -30.51 -84.79 5.52
N ALA A 30 -31.30 -85.86 5.42
CA ALA A 30 -31.80 -86.66 6.54
C ALA A 30 -30.69 -87.18 7.49
N ALA A 31 -29.50 -87.50 6.97
CA ALA A 31 -28.37 -87.98 7.78
C ALA A 31 -27.82 -86.92 8.75
N LEU A 32 -27.94 -85.62 8.42
CA LEU A 32 -27.47 -84.54 9.28
C LEU A 32 -28.46 -84.26 10.43
N ALA A 33 -29.76 -84.36 10.15
CA ALA A 33 -30.79 -84.20 11.16
C ALA A 33 -30.70 -85.29 12.24
N GLU A 34 -30.51 -86.56 11.85
CA GLU A 34 -30.32 -87.68 12.80
C GLU A 34 -29.05 -87.54 13.67
N ALA A 35 -27.95 -87.05 13.09
CA ALA A 35 -26.71 -86.81 13.84
C ALA A 35 -26.87 -85.67 14.85
N GLU A 36 -27.62 -84.61 14.52
CA GLU A 36 -27.93 -83.52 15.44
C GLU A 36 -28.75 -84.01 16.64
N THR A 37 -29.79 -84.83 16.43
CA THR A 37 -30.60 -85.40 17.53
C THR A 37 -29.77 -86.32 18.43
N ARG A 38 -28.88 -87.12 17.85
CA ARG A 38 -28.03 -88.05 18.61
C ARG A 38 -26.97 -87.32 19.44
N LYS A 39 -26.48 -86.17 18.97
CA LYS A 39 -25.57 -85.30 19.73
C LYS A 39 -26.27 -84.71 20.95
N THR A 40 -27.50 -84.19 20.82
CA THR A 40 -28.24 -83.64 21.96
C THR A 40 -28.58 -84.69 23.01
N GLU A 41 -28.93 -85.90 22.59
CA GLU A 41 -29.23 -87.00 23.52
C GLU A 41 -27.99 -87.47 24.31
N LEU A 42 -26.82 -87.52 23.65
CA LEU A 42 -25.55 -87.86 24.32
C LEU A 42 -25.09 -86.77 25.30
N LEU A 43 -25.25 -85.49 24.95
CA LEU A 43 -24.90 -84.39 25.85
C LEU A 43 -25.75 -84.41 27.13
N SER A 44 -27.06 -84.66 27.02
CA SER A 44 -27.94 -84.82 28.19
C SER A 44 -27.52 -85.97 29.11
N ARG A 45 -27.06 -87.09 28.54
CA ARG A 45 -26.58 -88.24 29.33
C ARG A 45 -25.27 -87.94 30.07
N ILE A 46 -24.38 -87.15 29.49
CA ILE A 46 -23.12 -86.75 30.12
C ILE A 46 -23.41 -85.82 31.31
N GLU A 47 -24.26 -84.81 31.14
CA GLU A 47 -24.67 -83.91 32.23
C GLU A 47 -25.26 -84.68 33.42
N ASN A 48 -26.19 -85.59 33.16
CA ASN A 48 -26.86 -86.35 34.22
C ASN A 48 -25.89 -87.30 34.95
N ARG A 49 -24.88 -87.84 34.26
CA ARG A 49 -23.82 -88.64 34.91
C ARG A 49 -22.84 -87.79 35.71
N ALA A 50 -22.47 -86.61 35.21
CA ALA A 50 -21.59 -85.69 35.93
C ALA A 50 -22.24 -85.21 37.24
N GLU A 51 -23.55 -84.92 37.22
CA GLU A 51 -24.28 -84.51 38.42
C GLU A 51 -24.34 -85.62 39.49
N LYS A 52 -24.53 -86.88 39.06
CA LYS A 52 -24.52 -88.05 39.96
C LYS A 52 -23.13 -88.33 40.56
N LEU A 53 -22.06 -88.11 39.78
CA LEU A 53 -20.69 -88.27 40.28
C LEU A 53 -20.39 -87.23 41.36
N ASN A 54 -20.70 -85.95 41.12
CA ASN A 54 -20.48 -84.87 42.08
C ASN A 54 -21.25 -85.10 43.40
N ARG A 55 -22.52 -85.57 43.33
CA ARG A 55 -23.27 -85.95 44.55
C ARG A 55 -22.61 -87.09 45.33
N SER A 56 -22.00 -88.03 44.63
CA SER A 56 -21.31 -89.16 45.27
C SER A 56 -19.99 -88.73 45.90
N GLU A 57 -19.25 -87.83 45.25
CA GLU A 57 -18.01 -87.26 45.80
C GLU A 57 -18.27 -86.43 47.07
N GLN A 58 -19.29 -85.57 47.05
CA GLN A 58 -19.71 -84.79 48.22
C GLN A 58 -20.13 -85.69 49.40
N ALA A 59 -20.86 -86.78 49.13
CA ALA A 59 -21.27 -87.72 50.18
C ALA A 59 -20.08 -88.45 50.83
N VAL A 60 -19.02 -88.76 50.07
CA VAL A 60 -17.79 -89.36 50.63
C VAL A 60 -17.02 -88.33 51.47
N GLU A 61 -16.98 -87.08 51.03
CA GLU A 61 -16.33 -85.99 51.76
C GLU A 61 -17.06 -85.67 53.08
N GLU A 62 -18.39 -85.69 53.10
CA GLU A 62 -19.17 -85.56 54.34
C GLU A 62 -18.97 -86.76 55.27
N ARG A 63 -18.95 -87.98 54.75
CA ARG A 63 -18.73 -89.18 55.58
C ARG A 63 -17.36 -89.15 56.26
N THR A 64 -16.34 -88.68 55.55
CA THR A 64 -14.98 -88.55 56.11
C THR A 64 -14.93 -87.46 57.19
N LYS A 65 -15.53 -86.28 56.96
CA LYS A 65 -15.66 -85.24 58.00
C LYS A 65 -16.40 -85.73 59.24
N LEU A 66 -17.53 -86.41 59.07
CA LEU A 66 -18.32 -86.95 60.18
C LEU A 66 -17.58 -88.04 60.95
N ALA A 67 -16.78 -88.87 60.27
CA ALA A 67 -15.95 -89.86 60.95
C ALA A 67 -14.89 -89.19 61.85
N THR A 68 -14.22 -88.14 61.36
CA THR A 68 -13.24 -87.39 62.14
C THR A 68 -13.88 -86.64 63.32
N GLU A 69 -15.06 -86.05 63.14
CA GLU A 69 -15.80 -85.45 64.25
C GLU A 69 -16.22 -86.48 65.31
N LEU A 70 -16.61 -87.68 64.90
CA LEU A 70 -17.05 -88.73 65.83
C LEU A 70 -15.87 -89.29 66.64
N GLU A 71 -14.70 -89.41 66.02
CA GLU A 71 -13.44 -89.75 66.70
C GLU A 71 -13.04 -88.65 67.70
N GLY A 72 -13.05 -87.38 67.29
CA GLY A 72 -12.77 -86.25 68.20
C GLY A 72 -13.79 -86.13 69.36
N ARG A 73 -15.06 -86.49 69.13
CA ARG A 73 -16.07 -86.56 70.20
C ARG A 73 -15.85 -87.75 71.14
N ARG A 74 -15.40 -88.90 70.63
CA ARG A 74 -15.05 -90.06 71.46
C ARG A 74 -13.86 -89.72 72.36
N ASP A 75 -12.79 -89.18 71.80
CA ASP A 75 -11.60 -88.77 72.58
C ASP A 75 -11.96 -87.75 73.67
N ARG A 76 -12.84 -86.80 73.35
CA ARG A 76 -13.33 -85.82 74.32
C ARG A 76 -14.19 -86.45 75.41
N LEU A 77 -14.94 -87.50 75.09
CA LEU A 77 -15.75 -88.22 76.07
C LEU A 77 -14.87 -89.05 77.01
N THR A 78 -13.83 -89.71 76.51
CA THR A 78 -12.83 -90.39 77.34
C THR A 78 -12.09 -89.40 78.23
N GLY A 79 -11.63 -88.27 77.69
CA GLY A 79 -10.96 -87.23 78.49
C GLY A 79 -11.87 -86.64 79.58
N LEU A 80 -13.16 -86.43 79.28
CA LEU A 80 -14.13 -85.98 80.28
C LEU A 80 -14.45 -87.07 81.33
N GLN A 81 -14.40 -88.36 80.99
CA GLN A 81 -14.57 -89.45 81.94
C GLN A 81 -13.35 -89.57 82.88
N GLU A 82 -12.13 -89.42 82.35
CA GLU A 82 -10.90 -89.35 83.16
C GLU A 82 -10.90 -88.12 84.08
N GLU A 83 -11.34 -86.95 83.59
CA GLU A 83 -11.53 -85.77 84.43
C GLU A 83 -12.58 -86.00 85.53
N LEU A 84 -13.70 -86.68 85.24
CA LEU A 84 -14.75 -86.99 86.21
C LEU A 84 -14.29 -87.98 87.30
N GLU A 85 -13.50 -89.01 86.95
CA GLU A 85 -12.92 -89.94 87.93
C GLU A 85 -11.79 -89.30 88.75
N GLY A 86 -11.11 -88.29 88.21
CA GLY A 86 -10.06 -87.51 88.88
C GLY A 86 -10.55 -86.44 89.85
N ILE A 87 -11.85 -86.12 89.89
CA ILE A 87 -12.41 -85.15 90.83
C ILE A 87 -12.62 -85.83 92.21
N PRO A 88 -11.91 -85.41 93.27
CA PRO A 88 -12.06 -85.98 94.60
C PRO A 88 -13.50 -85.83 95.12
N GLY A 89 -14.09 -86.93 95.60
CA GLY A 89 -15.44 -86.92 96.17
C GLY A 89 -15.52 -86.12 97.47
N GLY A 90 -16.43 -85.15 97.54
CA GLY A 90 -16.66 -84.31 98.72
C GLY A 90 -16.93 -82.86 98.35
N TYR A 91 -18.06 -82.59 97.69
CA TYR A 91 -18.51 -81.21 97.50
C TYR A 91 -18.88 -80.60 98.85
N ASP A 92 -17.98 -79.77 99.37
CA ASP A 92 -18.22 -78.95 100.56
C ASP A 92 -19.01 -77.70 100.15
N ALA A 93 -20.34 -77.79 100.30
CA ALA A 93 -21.27 -76.72 99.97
C ALA A 93 -21.08 -75.45 100.82
N GLU A 94 -20.45 -75.55 102.00
CA GLU A 94 -20.11 -74.39 102.82
C GLU A 94 -18.82 -73.72 102.34
N ALA A 95 -17.78 -74.50 102.03
CA ALA A 95 -16.54 -73.96 101.44
C ALA A 95 -16.80 -73.29 100.08
N HIS A 96 -17.67 -73.87 99.24
CA HIS A 96 -18.07 -73.26 97.96
C HIS A 96 -18.83 -71.95 98.16
N ARG A 97 -19.81 -71.90 99.08
CA ARG A 97 -20.55 -70.66 99.38
C ARG A 97 -19.64 -69.58 99.99
N ALA A 98 -18.70 -69.96 100.84
CA ALA A 98 -17.69 -69.05 101.37
C ALA A 98 -16.76 -68.53 100.27
N ALA A 99 -16.36 -69.39 99.33
CA ALA A 99 -15.57 -69.01 98.16
C ALA A 99 -16.35 -68.11 97.19
N GLU A 100 -17.64 -68.38 96.93
CA GLU A 100 -18.50 -67.52 96.10
C GLU A 100 -18.69 -66.14 96.73
N THR A 101 -18.97 -66.08 98.04
CA THR A 101 -19.11 -64.81 98.77
C THR A 101 -17.78 -64.04 98.76
N ARG A 102 -16.66 -64.75 98.90
CA ARG A 102 -15.32 -64.16 98.80
C ARG A 102 -14.99 -63.70 97.38
N LEU A 103 -15.43 -64.41 96.35
CA LEU A 103 -15.28 -64.02 94.95
C LEU A 103 -16.11 -62.79 94.62
N GLU A 104 -17.34 -62.69 95.13
CA GLU A 104 -18.21 -61.53 94.94
C GLU A 104 -17.60 -60.28 95.58
N THR A 105 -17.14 -60.38 96.83
CA THR A 105 -16.42 -59.28 97.50
C THR A 105 -15.12 -58.91 96.80
N LEU A 106 -14.34 -59.88 96.32
CA LEU A 106 -13.12 -59.62 95.53
C LEU A 106 -13.43 -58.97 94.18
N ARG A 107 -14.50 -59.36 93.48
CA ARG A 107 -14.95 -58.73 92.23
C ARG A 107 -15.42 -57.30 92.44
N GLU A 108 -16.09 -57.01 93.55
CA GLU A 108 -16.44 -55.63 93.90
C GLU A 108 -15.19 -54.79 94.19
N LEU A 109 -14.21 -55.35 94.90
CA LEU A 109 -12.93 -54.70 95.16
C LEU A 109 -12.13 -54.48 93.87
N GLU A 110 -12.11 -55.46 92.96
CA GLU A 110 -11.49 -55.33 91.63
C GLU A 110 -12.15 -54.22 90.83
N ARG A 111 -13.49 -54.18 90.74
CA ARG A 111 -14.22 -53.08 90.07
C ARG A 111 -13.90 -51.71 90.67
N LYS A 112 -13.80 -51.63 92.01
CA LYS A 112 -13.40 -50.39 92.70
C LYS A 112 -11.94 -50.03 92.39
N ALA A 113 -11.05 -51.01 92.38
CA ALA A 113 -9.64 -50.82 92.04
C ALA A 113 -9.46 -50.34 90.60
N THR A 114 -10.12 -50.97 89.62
CA THR A 114 -10.07 -50.55 88.21
C THR A 114 -10.58 -49.12 88.03
N ARG A 115 -11.68 -48.73 88.71
CA ARG A 115 -12.18 -47.33 88.66
C ARG A 115 -11.19 -46.34 89.27
N LEU A 116 -10.56 -46.70 90.40
CA LEU A 116 -9.56 -45.87 91.06
C LEU A 116 -8.28 -45.77 90.21
N GLU A 117 -7.87 -46.85 89.56
CA GLU A 117 -6.72 -46.90 88.65
C GLU A 117 -6.96 -46.07 87.38
N GLU A 118 -8.15 -46.14 86.80
CA GLU A 118 -8.55 -45.26 85.69
C GLU A 118 -8.57 -43.78 86.12
N THR A 119 -9.04 -43.49 87.34
CA THR A 119 -9.04 -42.11 87.86
C THR A 119 -7.61 -41.62 88.15
N ALA A 120 -6.76 -42.47 88.72
CA ALA A 120 -5.36 -42.18 89.03
C ALA A 120 -4.53 -41.99 87.75
N SER A 121 -4.73 -42.83 86.73
CA SER A 121 -4.05 -42.70 85.43
C SER A 121 -4.47 -41.44 84.68
N ARG A 122 -5.74 -41.01 84.80
CA ARG A 122 -6.23 -39.74 84.22
C ARG A 122 -5.70 -38.49 84.94
N ARG A 123 -5.40 -38.57 86.24
CA ARG A 123 -4.97 -37.43 87.05
C ARG A 123 -3.74 -36.72 86.49
N GLY A 124 -2.70 -37.47 86.11
CA GLY A 124 -1.46 -36.87 85.58
C GLY A 124 -1.69 -36.10 84.28
N ARG A 125 -2.56 -36.61 83.39
CA ARG A 125 -2.97 -35.92 82.16
C ARG A 125 -3.75 -34.63 82.49
N LEU A 126 -4.71 -34.69 83.40
CA LEU A 126 -5.53 -33.53 83.79
C LEU A 126 -4.71 -32.45 84.51
N GLU A 127 -3.74 -32.83 85.35
CA GLU A 127 -2.81 -31.89 85.99
C GLU A 127 -1.93 -31.18 84.95
N LYS A 128 -1.45 -31.91 83.94
CA LYS A 128 -0.71 -31.34 82.80
C LYS A 128 -1.57 -30.38 81.98
N GLU A 129 -2.77 -30.80 81.57
CA GLU A 129 -3.72 -29.95 80.81
C GLU A 129 -4.07 -28.68 81.60
N ARG A 130 -4.26 -28.78 82.93
CA ARG A 130 -4.48 -27.62 83.81
C ARG A 130 -3.28 -26.68 83.85
N GLY A 131 -2.06 -27.22 83.94
CA GLY A 131 -0.82 -26.43 83.91
C GLY A 131 -0.67 -25.67 82.58
N GLU A 132 -0.83 -26.37 81.45
CA GLU A 132 -0.76 -25.76 80.11
C GLU A 132 -1.85 -24.69 79.90
N ALA A 133 -3.06 -24.91 80.43
CA ALA A 133 -4.12 -23.91 80.40
C ALA A 133 -3.80 -22.68 81.27
N ALA A 134 -3.22 -22.88 82.46
CA ALA A 134 -2.79 -21.80 83.33
C ALA A 134 -1.70 -20.94 82.68
N GLU A 135 -0.68 -21.57 82.09
CA GLU A 135 0.37 -20.85 81.37
C GLU A 135 -0.17 -20.08 80.15
N ARG A 136 -1.12 -20.67 79.39
CA ARG A 136 -1.76 -19.95 78.27
C ARG A 136 -2.51 -18.72 78.75
N ARG A 137 -3.20 -18.82 79.88
CA ARG A 137 -3.92 -17.70 80.50
C ARG A 137 -2.94 -16.62 80.96
N GLU A 138 -1.84 -16.99 81.60
CA GLU A 138 -0.81 -16.05 82.05
C GLU A 138 -0.19 -15.31 80.86
N ARG A 139 0.26 -16.02 79.83
CA ARG A 139 0.78 -15.41 78.59
C ARG A 139 -0.22 -14.47 77.92
N ALA A 140 -1.51 -14.81 77.93
CA ALA A 140 -2.55 -13.95 77.38
C ALA A 140 -2.77 -12.68 78.23
N ASN A 141 -2.72 -12.81 79.56
CA ASN A 141 -2.82 -11.69 80.48
C ASN A 141 -1.63 -10.74 80.34
N ASP A 142 -0.40 -11.26 80.27
CA ASP A 142 0.81 -10.46 80.11
C ASP A 142 0.79 -9.69 78.80
N ARG A 143 0.42 -10.36 77.69
CA ARG A 143 0.23 -9.69 76.39
C ARG A 143 -0.86 -8.64 76.45
N GLY A 144 -1.99 -8.94 77.08
CA GLY A 144 -3.08 -7.97 77.26
C GLY A 144 -2.66 -6.77 78.12
N GLY A 145 -1.80 -6.98 79.12
CA GLY A 145 -1.18 -5.94 79.93
C GLY A 145 -0.21 -5.07 79.15
N SER A 146 0.70 -5.69 78.37
CA SER A 146 1.64 -4.96 77.48
C SER A 146 0.90 -4.10 76.47
N VAL A 147 -0.08 -4.69 75.76
CA VAL A 147 -0.86 -3.95 74.75
C VAL A 147 -1.67 -2.82 75.38
N ARG A 148 -2.25 -3.01 76.57
CA ARG A 148 -2.92 -1.91 77.29
C ARG A 148 -1.95 -0.80 77.67
N SER A 149 -0.78 -1.16 78.20
CA SER A 149 0.25 -0.17 78.59
C SER A 149 0.78 0.58 77.38
N GLU A 150 0.98 -0.09 76.25
CA GLU A 150 1.35 0.53 74.98
C GLU A 150 0.26 1.49 74.49
N LEU A 151 -1.02 1.08 74.53
CA LEU A 151 -2.16 1.94 74.16
C LEU A 151 -2.30 3.16 75.08
N GLU A 152 -2.10 3.00 76.39
CA GLU A 152 -2.10 4.11 77.35
C GLU A 152 -0.91 5.04 77.11
N SER A 153 0.27 4.50 76.79
CA SER A 153 1.48 5.29 76.49
C SER A 153 1.39 6.09 75.20
N LEU A 154 0.56 5.65 74.25
CA LEU A 154 0.34 6.33 72.98
C LEU A 154 -0.47 7.62 73.13
N ASP A 155 -1.13 7.84 74.28
CA ASP A 155 -1.97 9.03 74.57
C ASP A 155 -2.88 9.38 73.38
N PHE A 156 -3.48 8.34 72.78
CA PHE A 156 -4.20 8.48 71.51
C PHE A 156 -5.49 9.27 71.72
N ASP A 157 -5.46 10.52 71.29
CA ASP A 157 -6.62 11.38 71.19
C ASP A 157 -7.26 11.22 69.80
N ARG A 158 -8.40 10.54 69.77
CA ARG A 158 -9.17 10.29 68.55
C ARG A 158 -9.65 11.58 67.90
N GLU A 159 -10.07 12.58 68.68
CA GLU A 159 -10.57 13.85 68.14
C GLU A 159 -9.42 14.63 67.49
N ARG A 160 -8.25 14.66 68.14
CA ARG A 160 -7.05 15.29 67.58
C ARG A 160 -6.57 14.58 66.31
N TYR A 161 -6.61 13.26 66.26
CA TYR A 161 -6.26 12.49 65.07
C TYR A 161 -7.24 12.77 63.91
N ASP A 162 -8.55 12.71 64.18
CA ASP A 162 -9.56 12.95 63.15
C ASP A 162 -9.50 14.40 62.62
N ALA A 163 -9.22 15.38 63.48
CA ALA A 163 -9.00 16.77 63.09
C ALA A 163 -7.75 16.94 62.21
N LEU A 164 -6.60 16.37 62.62
CA LEU A 164 -5.35 16.43 61.84
C LEU A 164 -5.50 15.71 60.50
N ARG A 165 -6.21 14.59 60.49
CA ARG A 165 -6.52 13.84 59.26
C ARG A 165 -7.36 14.69 58.30
N ALA A 166 -8.40 15.35 58.80
CA ALA A 166 -9.24 16.23 57.97
C ALA A 166 -8.44 17.42 57.41
N GLU A 167 -7.55 18.01 58.21
CA GLU A 167 -6.65 19.08 57.75
C GLU A 167 -5.69 18.57 56.66
N HIS A 168 -5.10 17.39 56.85
CA HIS A 168 -4.23 16.77 55.85
C HIS A 168 -4.98 16.49 54.54
N GLU A 169 -6.18 15.93 54.61
CA GLU A 169 -7.02 15.65 53.43
C GLU A 169 -7.38 16.96 52.70
N ALA A 170 -7.75 18.02 53.42
CA ALA A 170 -8.04 19.34 52.83
C ALA A 170 -6.81 20.01 52.19
N ALA A 171 -5.65 19.92 52.85
CA ALA A 171 -4.38 20.43 52.31
C ALA A 171 -3.97 19.67 51.04
N ARG A 172 -4.13 18.34 51.04
CA ARG A 172 -3.85 17.48 49.89
C ARG A 172 -4.75 17.79 48.70
N ASP A 173 -6.04 18.02 48.93
CA ASP A 173 -6.97 18.42 47.89
C ASP A 173 -6.65 19.81 47.31
N THR A 174 -6.25 20.74 48.17
CA THR A 174 -5.83 22.08 47.75
C THR A 174 -4.57 22.02 46.87
N LEU A 175 -3.57 21.23 47.28
CA LEU A 175 -2.36 20.98 46.48
C LEU A 175 -2.71 20.40 45.12
N ARG A 176 -3.54 19.34 45.08
CA ARG A 176 -3.95 18.70 43.82
C ARG A 176 -4.66 19.68 42.88
N ARG A 177 -5.53 20.55 43.41
CA ARG A 177 -6.21 21.59 42.60
C ARG A 177 -5.21 22.63 42.07
N ALA A 178 -4.21 23.01 42.87
CA ALA A 178 -3.17 23.94 42.43
C ALA A 178 -2.27 23.33 41.34
N GLU A 179 -1.89 22.06 41.47
CA GLU A 179 -1.11 21.32 40.47
C GLU A 179 -1.85 21.21 39.13
N LEU A 180 -3.16 20.92 39.16
CA LEU A 180 -3.98 20.88 37.95
C LEU A 180 -4.04 22.25 37.26
N LYS A 181 -4.25 23.33 38.03
CA LYS A 181 -4.23 24.70 37.50
C LYS A 181 -2.88 25.08 36.91
N LEU A 182 -1.78 24.67 37.55
CA LEU A 182 -0.42 24.92 37.05
C LEU A 182 -0.18 24.19 35.72
N THR A 183 -0.62 22.94 35.63
CA THR A 183 -0.48 22.14 34.39
C THR A 183 -1.30 22.77 33.26
N GLU A 184 -2.52 23.22 33.56
CA GLU A 184 -3.37 23.91 32.59
C GLU A 184 -2.75 25.26 32.15
N ALA A 185 -2.24 26.05 33.09
CA ALA A 185 -1.59 27.32 32.78
C ALA A 185 -0.32 27.13 31.94
N ARG A 186 0.49 26.11 32.23
CA ARG A 186 1.66 25.74 31.41
C ARG A 186 1.25 25.35 30.00
N GLY A 187 0.26 24.48 29.85
CA GLY A 187 -0.24 24.10 28.53
C GLY A 187 -0.76 25.28 27.70
N ARG A 188 -1.40 26.27 28.35
CA ARG A 188 -1.83 27.51 27.69
C ARG A 188 -0.65 28.41 27.31
N LEU A 189 0.39 28.49 28.15
CA LEU A 189 1.59 29.26 27.86
C LEU A 189 2.33 28.66 26.65
N ASP A 190 2.58 27.36 26.66
CA ASP A 190 3.28 26.66 25.58
C ASP A 190 2.53 26.84 24.24
N ALA A 191 1.20 26.74 24.26
CA ALA A 191 0.37 26.97 23.08
C ALA A 191 0.43 28.43 22.58
N ALA A 192 0.48 29.40 23.49
CA ALA A 192 0.60 30.81 23.14
C ALA A 192 1.99 31.13 22.57
N GLU A 193 3.07 30.57 23.13
CA GLU A 193 4.43 30.72 22.62
C GLU A 193 4.57 30.14 21.21
N GLN A 194 4.04 28.93 20.97
CA GLN A 194 4.01 28.34 19.63
C GLN A 194 3.19 29.17 18.63
N ALA A 195 2.07 29.75 19.07
CA ALA A 195 1.26 30.62 18.21
C ALA A 195 2.00 31.91 17.84
N VAL A 196 2.76 32.50 18.76
CA VAL A 196 3.59 33.68 18.49
C VAL A 196 4.71 33.33 17.51
N GLU A 197 5.46 32.25 17.74
CA GLU A 197 6.53 31.82 16.83
C GLU A 197 6.00 31.56 15.40
N ALA A 198 4.84 30.90 15.29
CA ALA A 198 4.19 30.68 14.01
C ALA A 198 3.75 31.99 13.33
N ALA A 199 3.26 32.96 14.09
CA ALA A 199 2.86 34.27 13.56
C ALA A 199 4.07 35.09 13.08
N GLU A 200 5.17 35.10 13.84
CA GLU A 200 6.41 35.79 13.45
C GLU A 200 6.99 35.20 12.16
N LYS A 201 6.99 33.87 12.03
CA LYS A 201 7.42 33.21 10.79
C LYS A 201 6.52 33.57 9.61
N ALA A 202 5.21 33.56 9.81
CA ALA A 202 4.25 33.92 8.76
C ALA A 202 4.39 35.39 8.32
N GLU A 203 4.69 36.30 9.26
CA GLU A 203 4.94 37.72 8.96
C GLU A 203 6.21 37.90 8.11
N ALA A 204 7.29 37.18 8.44
CA ALA A 204 8.51 37.20 7.64
C ALA A 204 8.29 36.68 6.21
N GLU A 205 7.60 35.54 6.06
CA GLU A 205 7.25 34.99 4.75
C GLU A 205 6.34 35.93 3.94
N TYR A 206 5.41 36.63 4.61
CA TYR A 206 4.55 37.63 3.96
C TYR A 206 5.37 38.82 3.44
N ALA A 207 6.31 39.34 4.24
CA ALA A 207 7.15 40.46 3.85
C ALA A 207 8.00 40.14 2.62
N GLU A 208 8.63 38.97 2.58
CA GLU A 208 9.44 38.51 1.44
C GLU A 208 8.58 38.36 0.17
N ARG A 209 7.41 37.73 0.28
CA ARG A 209 6.49 37.58 -0.86
C ARG A 209 5.98 38.92 -1.38
N LYS A 210 5.73 39.87 -0.49
CA LYS A 210 5.28 41.21 -0.86
C LYS A 210 6.36 41.95 -1.63
N GLU A 211 7.61 41.89 -1.19
CA GLU A 211 8.74 42.51 -1.90
C GLU A 211 8.92 41.90 -3.30
N SER A 212 8.83 40.57 -3.42
CA SER A 212 8.88 39.89 -4.72
C SER A 212 7.71 40.28 -5.63
N LEU A 213 6.51 40.44 -5.08
CA LEU A 213 5.34 40.88 -5.84
C LEU A 213 5.53 42.30 -6.37
N ASP A 214 6.00 43.23 -5.53
CA ASP A 214 6.25 44.62 -5.91
C ASP A 214 7.29 44.71 -7.05
N GLN A 215 8.34 43.87 -7.01
CA GLN A 215 9.33 43.77 -8.09
C GLN A 215 8.71 43.25 -9.40
N LEU A 216 7.96 42.15 -9.34
CA LEU A 216 7.30 41.57 -10.51
C LEU A 216 6.25 42.51 -11.13
N GLU A 217 5.52 43.26 -10.30
CA GLU A 217 4.58 44.27 -10.78
C GLU A 217 5.30 45.42 -11.51
N SER A 218 6.44 45.86 -11.00
CA SER A 218 7.26 46.87 -11.67
C SER A 218 7.81 46.35 -13.00
N GLU A 219 8.32 45.12 -13.05
CA GLU A 219 8.79 44.51 -14.30
C GLU A 219 7.67 44.37 -15.32
N ARG A 220 6.50 43.91 -14.88
CA ARG A 220 5.31 43.81 -15.75
C ARG A 220 4.93 45.16 -16.32
N ARG A 221 4.95 46.23 -15.52
CA ARG A 221 4.68 47.60 -15.98
C ARG A 221 5.69 48.02 -17.05
N HIS A 222 6.98 47.88 -16.80
CA HIS A 222 8.01 48.24 -17.78
C HIS A 222 7.87 47.45 -19.08
N ASN A 223 7.61 46.15 -19.00
CA ASN A 223 7.42 45.31 -20.20
C ASN A 223 6.16 45.71 -20.99
N THR A 224 5.09 46.10 -20.31
CA THR A 224 3.86 46.58 -20.97
C THR A 224 4.09 47.91 -21.68
N GLU A 225 4.83 48.83 -21.04
CA GLU A 225 5.21 50.12 -21.65
C GLU A 225 6.13 49.93 -22.85
N LEU A 226 7.11 49.03 -22.75
CA LEU A 226 8.00 48.68 -23.86
C LEU A 226 7.24 48.05 -25.03
N ASP A 227 6.34 47.11 -24.78
CA ASP A 227 5.53 46.50 -25.84
C ASP A 227 4.68 47.55 -26.57
N ALA A 228 4.04 48.46 -25.83
CA ALA A 228 3.29 49.57 -26.41
C ALA A 228 4.20 50.49 -27.24
N ALA A 229 5.38 50.85 -26.73
CA ALA A 229 6.33 51.70 -27.42
C ALA A 229 6.89 51.04 -28.69
N PHE A 230 7.24 49.75 -28.66
CA PHE A 230 7.71 49.02 -29.84
C PHE A 230 6.62 48.83 -30.89
N ASN A 231 5.38 48.57 -30.47
CA ASN A 231 4.24 48.50 -31.39
C ASN A 231 4.00 49.86 -32.07
N GLN A 232 4.04 50.96 -31.31
CA GLN A 232 3.92 52.31 -31.85
C GLN A 232 5.07 52.64 -32.82
N LEU A 233 6.31 52.34 -32.43
CA LEU A 233 7.49 52.53 -33.29
C LEU A 233 7.34 51.74 -34.60
N ARG A 234 6.87 50.49 -34.54
CA ARG A 234 6.64 49.68 -35.75
C ARG A 234 5.59 50.32 -36.67
N VAL A 235 4.50 50.85 -36.12
CA VAL A 235 3.47 51.55 -36.91
C VAL A 235 4.05 52.80 -37.57
N GLU A 236 4.79 53.61 -36.82
CA GLU A 236 5.44 54.83 -37.33
C GLU A 236 6.48 54.53 -38.41
N LEU A 237 7.31 53.51 -38.20
CA LEU A 237 8.30 53.07 -39.19
C LEU A 237 7.64 52.58 -40.47
N ASN A 238 6.57 51.78 -40.38
CA ASN A 238 5.83 51.31 -41.55
C ASN A 238 5.16 52.48 -42.30
N ALA A 239 4.57 53.42 -41.58
CA ALA A 239 3.93 54.60 -42.16
C ALA A 239 4.93 55.52 -42.88
N ARG A 240 6.22 55.49 -42.49
CA ARG A 240 7.29 56.23 -43.16
C ARG A 240 7.93 55.45 -44.31
N VAL A 241 8.24 54.17 -44.11
CA VAL A 241 8.97 53.34 -45.08
C VAL A 241 8.13 53.07 -46.32
N ARG A 242 6.82 52.83 -46.18
CA ARG A 242 5.97 52.49 -47.33
C ARG A 242 5.88 53.62 -48.36
N PRO A 243 5.52 54.87 -47.99
CA PRO A 243 5.48 55.96 -48.97
C PRO A 243 6.84 56.22 -49.63
N GLU A 244 7.92 56.23 -48.85
CA GLU A 244 9.29 56.42 -49.36
C GLU A 244 9.66 55.33 -50.38
N LEU A 245 9.30 54.08 -50.10
CA LEU A 245 9.55 52.96 -50.99
C LEU A 245 8.69 53.03 -52.26
N SER A 246 7.41 53.39 -52.14
CA SER A 246 6.50 53.60 -53.27
C SER A 246 6.98 54.74 -54.17
N GLU A 247 7.47 55.85 -53.60
CA GLU A 247 8.03 56.98 -54.37
C GLU A 247 9.28 56.57 -55.16
N LEU A 248 10.24 55.90 -54.51
CA LEU A 248 11.46 55.40 -55.17
C LEU A 248 11.13 54.37 -56.26
N ALA A 249 10.20 53.45 -55.97
CA ALA A 249 9.75 52.45 -56.92
C ALA A 249 9.03 53.10 -58.12
N SER A 250 8.15 54.08 -57.87
CA SER A 250 7.45 54.81 -58.93
C SER A 250 8.41 55.52 -59.88
N ALA A 251 9.47 56.13 -59.36
CA ALA A 251 10.50 56.78 -60.17
C ALA A 251 11.18 55.77 -61.11
N PHE A 252 11.65 54.64 -60.57
CA PHE A 252 12.24 53.59 -61.40
C PHE A 252 11.26 52.97 -62.39
N LEU A 253 10.00 52.77 -62.00
CA LEU A 253 8.98 52.20 -62.90
C LEU A 253 8.70 53.12 -64.09
N THR A 254 8.59 54.43 -63.83
CA THR A 254 8.38 55.45 -64.86
C THR A 254 9.54 55.42 -65.85
N ASP A 255 10.77 55.36 -65.36
CA ASP A 255 11.97 55.31 -66.18
C ASP A 255 12.04 54.01 -67.02
N ILE A 256 11.74 52.83 -66.44
CA ILE A 256 11.79 51.53 -67.17
C ILE A 256 10.71 51.46 -68.25
N THR A 257 9.57 52.10 -68.02
CA THR A 257 8.40 51.95 -68.88
C THR A 257 8.24 53.09 -69.86
N ALA A 258 9.28 53.96 -69.98
CA ALA A 258 9.27 55.17 -70.79
C ALA A 258 8.03 56.06 -70.53
N GLY A 259 7.58 56.10 -69.27
CA GLY A 259 6.42 56.86 -68.83
C GLY A 259 5.06 56.17 -68.99
N ARG A 260 5.00 54.90 -69.41
CA ARG A 260 3.74 54.16 -69.52
C ARG A 260 3.08 53.93 -68.16
N TYR A 261 3.85 53.51 -67.16
CA TYR A 261 3.36 53.38 -65.79
C TYR A 261 3.97 54.48 -64.94
N THR A 262 3.11 55.23 -64.26
CA THR A 262 3.51 56.48 -63.59
C THR A 262 3.68 56.31 -62.08
N ALA A 263 3.06 55.28 -61.50
CA ALA A 263 3.18 55.03 -60.08
C ALA A 263 3.07 53.54 -59.73
N LEU A 264 3.81 53.18 -58.69
CA LEU A 264 3.80 51.90 -58.01
C LEU A 264 3.55 52.18 -56.53
N GLU A 265 2.41 51.72 -56.03
CA GLU A 265 2.00 51.87 -54.64
C GLU A 265 2.12 50.54 -53.90
N ILE A 266 2.35 50.63 -52.59
CA ILE A 266 2.47 49.49 -51.69
C ILE A 266 1.41 49.65 -50.61
N ASP A 267 0.48 48.71 -50.57
CA ASP A 267 -0.66 48.76 -49.65
C ASP A 267 -0.28 48.41 -48.20
N GLU A 268 -1.29 48.37 -47.32
CA GLU A 268 -1.08 48.06 -45.91
C GLU A 268 -0.62 46.62 -45.63
N SER A 269 -0.73 45.73 -46.60
CA SER A 269 -0.30 44.33 -46.55
C SER A 269 0.98 44.08 -47.33
N TYR A 270 1.64 45.14 -47.84
CA TYR A 270 2.79 45.06 -48.73
C TYR A 270 2.50 44.42 -50.11
N ASN A 271 1.27 44.49 -50.59
CA ASN A 271 0.93 44.15 -51.96
C ASN A 271 1.31 45.33 -52.89
N VAL A 272 1.84 44.99 -54.06
CA VAL A 272 2.22 45.96 -55.08
C VAL A 272 1.01 46.29 -55.96
N LEU A 273 0.73 47.58 -56.11
CA LEU A 273 -0.32 48.13 -56.96
C LEU A 273 0.35 48.98 -58.05
N VAL A 274 0.03 48.72 -59.31
CA VAL A 274 0.55 49.51 -60.44
C VAL A 274 -0.55 50.39 -61.00
N LEU A 275 -0.25 51.67 -61.16
CA LEU A 275 -1.19 52.67 -61.70
C LEU A 275 -0.88 52.92 -63.18
N ASP A 276 -1.90 52.74 -64.02
CA ASP A 276 -1.88 53.03 -65.46
C ASP A 276 -2.78 54.25 -65.72
N GLU A 277 -2.21 55.35 -66.20
CA GLU A 277 -2.90 56.65 -66.35
C GLU A 277 -3.66 57.15 -65.09
N GLY A 278 -3.25 56.70 -63.89
CA GLY A 278 -3.86 57.06 -62.62
C GLY A 278 -4.98 56.14 -62.14
N GLU A 279 -5.29 55.06 -62.88
CA GLU A 279 -6.21 54.01 -62.44
C GLU A 279 -5.44 52.75 -62.03
N GLU A 280 -5.89 52.10 -60.95
CA GLU A 280 -5.30 50.83 -60.49
C GLU A 280 -5.49 49.76 -61.56
N LYS A 281 -4.38 49.14 -61.98
CA LYS A 281 -4.44 48.06 -62.95
C LYS A 281 -4.87 46.77 -62.26
N PRO A 282 -6.04 46.18 -62.60
CA PRO A 282 -6.57 45.02 -61.88
C PRO A 282 -5.83 43.71 -62.20
N VAL A 283 -5.07 43.65 -63.30
CA VAL A 283 -4.31 42.47 -63.72
C VAL A 283 -2.94 42.89 -64.20
N ILE A 284 -1.90 42.46 -63.46
CA ILE A 284 -0.50 42.61 -63.83
C ILE A 284 -0.11 41.38 -64.66
N SER A 285 0.44 41.58 -65.86
CA SER A 285 0.99 40.47 -66.67
C SER A 285 2.28 39.94 -66.05
N GLY A 286 2.67 38.69 -66.32
CA GLY A 286 3.90 38.12 -65.76
C GLY A 286 5.15 38.98 -66.03
N GLY A 287 5.29 39.53 -67.24
CA GLY A 287 6.40 40.44 -67.56
C GLY A 287 6.30 41.83 -66.91
N GLU A 288 5.12 42.27 -66.45
CA GLU A 288 5.01 43.50 -65.63
C GLU A 288 5.27 43.21 -64.16
N GLU A 289 4.90 42.03 -63.68
CA GLU A 289 5.21 41.57 -62.32
C GLU A 289 6.73 41.49 -62.13
N ASP A 290 7.45 40.98 -63.13
CA ASP A 290 8.92 40.95 -63.11
C ASP A 290 9.55 42.35 -63.12
N ILE A 291 9.00 43.29 -63.88
CA ILE A 291 9.43 44.70 -63.87
C ILE A 291 9.15 45.34 -62.50
N ALA A 292 7.95 45.15 -61.95
CA ALA A 292 7.57 45.69 -60.65
C ALA A 292 8.47 45.12 -59.53
N ASN A 293 8.79 43.83 -59.58
CA ASN A 293 9.71 43.17 -58.65
C ASN A 293 11.15 43.70 -58.79
N LEU A 294 11.64 43.91 -60.02
CA LEU A 294 12.96 44.49 -60.27
C LEU A 294 13.03 45.92 -59.71
N VAL A 295 12.05 46.75 -60.05
CA VAL A 295 11.90 48.13 -59.55
C VAL A 295 11.89 48.17 -58.03
N LEU A 296 11.10 47.30 -57.38
CA LEU A 296 11.01 47.24 -55.93
C LEU A 296 12.36 46.86 -55.31
N ARG A 297 13.08 45.90 -55.90
CA ARG A 297 14.44 45.51 -55.43
C ARG A 297 15.43 46.67 -55.57
N LEU A 298 15.36 47.43 -56.67
CA LEU A 298 16.20 48.63 -56.86
C LEU A 298 15.86 49.71 -55.82
N ALA A 299 14.58 49.97 -55.60
CA ALA A 299 14.08 50.93 -54.61
C ALA A 299 14.51 50.55 -53.18
N ILE A 300 14.38 49.28 -52.79
CA ILE A 300 14.85 48.77 -51.50
C ILE A 300 16.36 48.91 -51.38
N SER A 301 17.12 48.53 -52.42
CA SER A 301 18.57 48.60 -52.42
C SER A 301 19.04 50.05 -52.23
N GLN A 302 18.46 50.99 -52.98
CA GLN A 302 18.73 52.43 -52.86
C GLN A 302 18.40 52.94 -51.45
N MET A 303 17.20 52.65 -50.94
CA MET A 303 16.78 53.09 -49.61
C MET A 303 17.70 52.57 -48.50
N ILE A 304 18.15 51.31 -48.58
CA ILE A 304 19.10 50.73 -47.60
C ILE A 304 20.44 51.47 -47.64
N ALA A 305 20.95 51.74 -48.83
CA ALA A 305 22.25 52.37 -49.00
C ALA A 305 22.28 53.83 -48.51
N GLU A 306 21.25 54.60 -48.87
CA GLU A 306 21.10 55.98 -48.42
C GLU A 306 21.03 56.06 -46.89
N ARG A 307 20.28 55.15 -46.25
CA ARG A 307 20.17 55.09 -44.78
C ARG A 307 21.43 54.57 -44.10
N ALA A 308 22.20 53.70 -44.76
CA ALA A 308 23.50 53.24 -44.28
C ALA A 308 24.59 54.30 -44.45
N GLY A 309 24.33 55.40 -45.18
CA GLY A 309 25.30 56.46 -45.45
C GLY A 309 26.44 56.02 -46.37
N HIS A 310 26.23 54.95 -47.15
CA HIS A 310 27.22 54.40 -48.08
C HIS A 310 26.64 54.41 -49.50
N PRO A 311 27.37 54.90 -50.51
CA PRO A 311 26.93 54.79 -51.89
C PRO A 311 26.85 53.32 -52.31
N LEU A 312 25.90 52.98 -53.20
CA LEU A 312 25.84 51.66 -53.81
C LEU A 312 26.91 51.56 -54.89
N ASN A 313 27.99 50.86 -54.60
CA ASN A 313 29.08 50.73 -55.56
C ASN A 313 28.78 49.68 -56.64
N ALA A 314 27.99 48.64 -56.32
CA ALA A 314 27.73 47.54 -57.25
C ALA A 314 26.29 47.03 -57.19
N LEU A 315 25.69 46.83 -58.36
CA LEU A 315 24.41 46.15 -58.56
C LEU A 315 24.65 44.89 -59.40
N ILE A 316 24.23 43.72 -58.90
CA ILE A 316 24.36 42.45 -59.63
C ILE A 316 22.96 41.92 -59.92
N LEU A 317 22.67 41.70 -61.21
CA LEU A 317 21.38 41.22 -61.69
C LEU A 317 21.57 39.89 -62.41
N ASP A 318 20.91 38.85 -61.91
CA ASP A 318 21.00 37.49 -62.46
C ASP A 318 19.68 37.08 -63.12
N GLU A 319 19.72 36.82 -64.43
CA GLU A 319 18.64 36.33 -65.28
C GLU A 319 17.33 37.14 -65.20
N VAL A 320 17.44 38.46 -65.00
CA VAL A 320 16.29 39.36 -64.81
C VAL A 320 15.48 39.66 -66.08
N PHE A 321 15.85 39.11 -67.24
CA PHE A 321 15.22 39.38 -68.53
C PHE A 321 14.48 38.20 -69.15
N GLY A 322 14.52 37.01 -68.53
CA GLY A 322 14.06 35.76 -69.13
C GLY A 322 12.60 35.79 -69.63
N SER A 323 11.74 36.52 -68.92
CA SER A 323 10.29 36.65 -69.15
C SER A 323 9.88 37.94 -69.87
N LEU A 324 10.81 38.86 -70.13
CA LEU A 324 10.53 40.14 -70.79
C LEU A 324 10.53 40.00 -72.31
N ASP A 325 9.66 40.75 -73.00
CA ASP A 325 9.68 40.89 -74.45
C ASP A 325 10.85 41.80 -74.91
N VAL A 326 11.12 41.85 -76.22
CA VAL A 326 12.26 42.59 -76.79
C VAL A 326 12.21 44.07 -76.44
N GLU A 327 11.05 44.71 -76.54
CA GLU A 327 10.87 46.14 -76.26
C GLU A 327 11.13 46.44 -74.78
N ARG A 328 10.60 45.61 -73.88
CA ARG A 328 10.84 45.75 -72.43
C ARG A 328 12.29 45.49 -72.04
N ARG A 329 12.98 44.55 -72.70
CA ARG A 329 14.42 44.30 -72.46
C ARG A 329 15.25 45.52 -72.82
N ASP A 330 15.01 46.11 -73.99
CA ASP A 330 15.73 47.30 -74.44
C ASP A 330 15.49 48.48 -73.48
N ASN A 331 14.25 48.65 -73.02
CA ASN A 331 13.93 49.70 -72.05
C ASN A 331 14.61 49.47 -70.68
N VAL A 332 14.68 48.23 -70.18
CA VAL A 332 15.41 47.91 -68.95
C VAL A 332 16.90 48.19 -69.11
N ILE A 333 17.52 47.86 -70.26
CA ILE A 333 18.94 48.18 -70.51
C ILE A 333 19.16 49.70 -70.50
N GLN A 334 18.29 50.48 -71.14
CA GLN A 334 18.37 51.94 -71.12
C GLN A 334 18.25 52.52 -69.70
N LEU A 335 17.37 51.94 -68.88
CA LEU A 335 17.31 52.29 -67.46
C LEU A 335 18.62 51.95 -66.75
N LEU A 336 19.15 50.73 -66.90
CA LEU A 336 20.40 50.34 -66.24
C LEU A 336 21.56 51.28 -66.60
N HIS A 337 21.57 51.79 -67.84
CA HIS A 337 22.46 52.89 -68.24
C HIS A 337 22.20 54.19 -67.48
N GLY A 338 20.93 54.60 -67.34
CA GLY A 338 20.54 55.73 -66.50
C GLY A 338 20.89 55.56 -65.01
N LEU A 339 21.01 54.31 -64.53
CA LEU A 339 21.42 53.99 -63.17
C LEU A 339 22.94 54.06 -62.95
N THR A 340 23.77 54.12 -63.99
CA THR A 340 25.24 54.28 -63.84
C THR A 340 25.64 55.59 -63.14
N GLY A 341 24.75 56.59 -63.12
CA GLY A 341 24.93 57.81 -62.31
C GLY A 341 24.64 57.63 -60.82
N ARG A 342 24.02 56.51 -60.42
CA ARG A 342 23.63 56.18 -59.03
C ARG A 342 24.38 54.96 -58.48
N PHE A 343 24.79 54.03 -59.35
CA PHE A 343 25.57 52.85 -59.04
C PHE A 343 26.90 52.88 -59.82
N GLU A 344 28.04 52.73 -59.14
CA GLU A 344 29.35 52.78 -59.82
C GLU A 344 29.57 51.60 -60.79
N GLN A 345 28.96 50.45 -60.51
CA GLN A 345 29.08 49.25 -61.33
C GLN A 345 27.75 48.48 -61.41
N VAL A 346 27.33 48.12 -62.62
CA VAL A 346 26.20 47.22 -62.85
C VAL A 346 26.72 45.96 -63.55
N ILE A 347 26.51 44.79 -62.93
CA ILE A 347 26.90 43.48 -63.45
C ILE A 347 25.64 42.72 -63.83
N LEU A 348 25.59 42.27 -65.08
CA LEU A 348 24.46 41.58 -65.65
C LEU A 348 24.83 40.14 -66.01
N ILE A 349 24.09 39.17 -65.48
CA ILE A 349 24.23 37.76 -65.81
C ILE A 349 22.98 37.35 -66.58
N THR A 350 23.17 36.83 -67.80
CA THR A 350 22.09 36.52 -68.72
C THR A 350 22.53 35.54 -69.79
N HIS A 351 21.63 34.64 -70.18
CA HIS A 351 21.79 33.78 -71.34
C HIS A 351 21.21 34.40 -72.64
N ILE A 352 20.61 35.60 -72.55
CA ILE A 352 19.96 36.25 -73.69
C ILE A 352 21.01 36.96 -74.56
N GLU A 353 21.11 36.52 -75.80
CA GLU A 353 22.06 37.05 -76.79
C GLU A 353 21.73 38.49 -77.21
N SER A 354 20.45 38.81 -77.32
CA SER A 354 19.97 40.06 -77.94
C SER A 354 20.33 41.33 -77.16
N ILE A 355 20.72 41.21 -75.89
CA ILE A 355 21.02 42.36 -75.04
C ILE A 355 22.49 42.83 -75.14
N ARG A 356 23.33 42.10 -75.87
CA ARG A 356 24.77 42.35 -75.96
C ARG A 356 25.14 43.70 -76.55
N GLU A 357 24.40 44.17 -77.55
CA GLU A 357 24.68 45.43 -78.25
C GLU A 357 24.48 46.65 -77.35
N GLY A 358 23.74 46.51 -76.25
CA GLY A 358 23.47 47.57 -75.29
C GLY A 358 24.37 47.56 -74.06
N LEU A 359 25.48 46.82 -74.02
CA LEU A 359 26.37 46.72 -72.84
C LEU A 359 27.79 47.21 -73.16
N ASP A 360 28.45 47.82 -72.16
CA ASP A 360 29.80 48.39 -72.34
C ASP A 360 30.90 47.31 -72.40
N HIS A 361 30.75 46.27 -71.59
CA HIS A 361 31.70 45.17 -71.47
C HIS A 361 30.95 43.83 -71.39
N VAL A 362 31.37 42.85 -72.18
CA VAL A 362 30.77 41.51 -72.20
C VAL A 362 31.79 40.47 -71.76
N VAL A 363 31.44 39.70 -70.74
CA VAL A 363 32.23 38.54 -70.28
C VAL A 363 31.47 37.29 -70.68
N ARG A 364 32.02 36.52 -71.62
CA ARG A 364 31.41 35.29 -72.10
C ARG A 364 31.91 34.10 -71.28
N CYS A 365 30.96 33.39 -70.67
CA CYS A 365 31.20 32.12 -70.03
C CYS A 365 30.79 30.98 -70.97
N SER A 366 31.68 30.01 -71.21
CA SER A 366 31.41 28.80 -71.99
C SER A 366 31.83 27.57 -71.20
N PHE A 367 31.14 26.45 -71.41
CA PHE A 367 31.49 25.17 -70.78
C PHE A 367 32.15 24.25 -71.81
N ASP A 368 33.38 23.81 -71.56
CA ASP A 368 34.07 22.85 -72.43
C ASP A 368 33.74 21.42 -71.98
N GLU A 369 32.80 20.79 -72.69
CA GLU A 369 32.35 19.42 -72.42
C GLU A 369 33.47 18.37 -72.47
N ARG A 370 34.57 18.65 -73.18
CA ARG A 370 35.69 17.71 -73.35
C ARG A 370 36.64 17.75 -72.15
N THR A 371 36.78 18.89 -71.49
CA THR A 371 37.65 19.07 -70.32
C THR A 371 36.87 19.14 -69.00
N GLY A 372 35.55 19.32 -69.06
CA GLY A 372 34.67 19.47 -67.90
C GLY A 372 34.86 20.80 -67.16
N ALA A 373 35.51 21.79 -67.78
CA ALA A 373 35.84 23.06 -67.18
C ALA A 373 35.09 24.23 -67.83
N SER A 374 34.70 25.22 -67.03
CA SER A 374 34.17 26.49 -67.53
C SER A 374 35.32 27.40 -67.95
N ARG A 375 35.17 28.03 -69.12
CA ARG A 375 36.11 29.01 -69.69
C ARG A 375 35.43 30.38 -69.73
N VAL A 376 36.15 31.39 -69.25
CA VAL A 376 35.69 32.78 -69.22
C VAL A 376 36.58 33.60 -70.14
N GLU A 377 35.98 34.33 -71.08
CA GLU A 377 36.68 35.21 -72.02
C GLU A 377 36.01 36.58 -72.03
N GLN A 378 36.81 37.64 -72.09
CA GLN A 378 36.30 39.00 -72.26
C GLN A 378 36.17 39.29 -73.77
N GLU A 379 34.99 39.74 -74.19
CA GLU A 379 34.72 40.23 -75.55
C GLU A 379 34.66 41.77 -75.54
N GLU A 380 35.24 42.41 -76.56
CA GLU A 380 35.04 43.84 -76.81
C GLU A 380 33.68 44.04 -77.49
N ALA A 381 32.78 44.80 -76.85
CA ALA A 381 31.49 45.13 -77.44
C ALA A 381 31.68 46.09 -78.63
N MET A 382 31.14 45.76 -79.81
CA MET A 382 31.18 46.61 -81.00
C MET A 382 30.21 47.79 -80.87
N GLY A 383 30.59 48.83 -80.13
CA GLY A 383 29.78 50.03 -79.95
C GLY A 383 30.39 51.19 -79.16
N ALA A 384 31.53 51.02 -78.48
CA ALA A 384 32.15 52.10 -77.72
C ALA A 384 32.83 53.13 -78.65
N VAL A 385 32.06 54.13 -79.10
CA VAL A 385 32.63 55.40 -79.56
C VAL A 385 33.29 56.05 -78.35
N ALA A 386 34.61 56.10 -78.36
CA ALA A 386 35.40 56.83 -77.38
C ALA A 386 34.96 58.31 -77.33
N VAL A 387 34.20 58.67 -76.30
CA VAL A 387 34.04 60.07 -75.88
C VAL A 387 34.96 60.24 -74.68
N GLY A 388 36.16 60.74 -74.92
CA GLY A 388 37.05 61.19 -73.86
C GLY A 388 36.58 62.53 -73.31
N VAL A 389 36.52 62.64 -71.98
CA VAL A 389 37.20 63.66 -71.16
C VAL A 389 37.52 63.03 -69.81
#